data_AF-A0A956FZB7-F1
#
_entry.id   AF-A0A956FZB7-F1
#
_cell.length_a   1.000
_cell.length_b   1.000
_cell.length_c   1.000
_cell.angle_alpha   90.00
_cell.angle_beta   90.00
_cell.angle_gamma   90.00
#
_symmetry.space_group_name_H-M   'P 1'
#
loop_
_entity.id
_entity.type
_entity.pdbx_description
1 polymer ?
#
loop_
_entity_poly.entity_id
_entity_poly.type
_entity_poly.pdbx_seq_one_letter_code
_entity_poly.pdbx_strand_id
1 'polypeptide(L)'
;RASRRWLARARAAAALPSVRGELDLRRDQAWQLDQEAGVADELSQDNGAGQVIRVRVAWELDRLIFDPNELRAARAAVDMAMAREQLLLRLTQLYFERIQLLAELAGDAPPADALSLEIRVREIEAVLYGLSGLRLRTRGRP
;
A
#
# COMPACT_ATOMS: atom_id res chain seq x y z
N ARG A 1 -6.99 -4.84 13.56
CA ARG A 1 -6.82 -6.32 13.52
C ARG A 1 -6.26 -6.82 12.18
N ALA A 2 -6.64 -6.25 11.02
CA ALA A 2 -6.09 -6.61 9.71
C ALA A 2 -4.57 -6.35 9.58
N SER A 3 -4.09 -5.22 10.09
CA SER A 3 -2.67 -4.84 10.11
C SER A 3 -1.77 -5.89 10.78
N ARG A 4 -2.16 -6.41 11.96
CA ARG A 4 -1.44 -7.50 12.66
C ARG A 4 -1.38 -8.80 11.85
N ARG A 5 -2.43 -9.17 11.12
CA ARG A 5 -2.46 -10.39 10.27
C ARG A 5 -1.62 -10.27 9.01
N TRP A 6 -1.40 -9.05 8.52
CA TRP A 6 -0.52 -8.79 7.38
C TRP A 6 0.96 -8.84 7.81
N LEU A 7 1.27 -8.23 8.96
CA LEU A 7 2.59 -8.30 9.61
C LEU A 7 3.00 -9.74 9.95
N ALA A 8 2.10 -10.53 10.53
CA ALA A 8 2.37 -11.94 10.82
C ALA A 8 2.66 -12.77 9.56
N ARG A 9 1.99 -12.46 8.44
CA ARG A 9 2.25 -13.09 7.14
C ARG A 9 3.56 -12.65 6.51
N ALA A 10 3.91 -11.36 6.62
CA ALA A 10 5.19 -10.84 6.15
C ALA A 10 6.37 -11.47 6.90
N ARG A 11 6.26 -11.60 8.23
CA ARG A 11 7.26 -12.30 9.06
C ARG A 11 7.36 -13.79 8.73
N ALA A 12 6.23 -14.46 8.46
CA ALA A 12 6.23 -15.85 8.01
C ALA A 12 6.85 -16.03 6.61
N ALA A 13 6.69 -15.05 5.72
CA ALA A 13 7.31 -15.06 4.39
C ALA A 13 8.83 -14.87 4.45
N ALA A 14 9.36 -14.15 5.44
CA ALA A 14 10.81 -14.01 5.67
C ALA A 14 11.49 -15.33 6.11
N ALA A 15 10.72 -16.28 6.65
CA ALA A 15 11.23 -17.62 7.00
C ALA A 15 11.37 -18.54 5.78
N LEU A 16 10.80 -18.18 4.62
CA LEU A 16 10.90 -18.95 3.40
C LEU A 16 12.15 -18.53 2.61
N PRO A 17 13.04 -19.47 2.26
CA PRO A 17 14.16 -19.17 1.38
C PRO A 17 13.67 -18.71 0.01
N SER A 18 14.35 -17.72 -0.54
CA SER A 18 14.30 -17.49 -1.98
C SER A 18 15.23 -18.48 -2.67
N VAL A 19 14.69 -19.25 -3.61
CA VAL A 19 15.45 -20.22 -4.42
C VAL A 19 15.56 -19.66 -5.83
N ARG A 20 16.79 -19.46 -6.31
CA ARG A 20 17.07 -19.11 -7.72
C ARG A 20 17.89 -20.23 -8.33
N GLY A 21 17.36 -20.84 -9.39
CA GLY A 21 18.11 -21.76 -10.24
C GLY A 21 18.68 -21.00 -11.44
N GLU A 22 19.98 -21.09 -11.65
CA GLU A 22 20.67 -20.64 -12.85
C GLU A 22 21.12 -21.90 -13.61
N LEU A 23 20.64 -22.07 -14.84
CA LEU A 23 21.05 -23.15 -15.74
C LEU A 23 22.02 -22.56 -16.75
N ASP A 24 23.31 -22.84 -16.59
CA ASP A 24 24.35 -22.36 -17.49
C ASP A 24 24.75 -23.49 -18.44
N LEU A 25 24.35 -23.35 -19.70
CA LEU A 25 24.69 -24.29 -20.77
C LEU A 25 25.94 -23.77 -21.46
N ARG A 26 27.11 -24.08 -20.90
CA ARG A 26 28.38 -23.81 -21.55
C ARG A 26 28.69 -24.89 -22.56
N ARG A 27 28.72 -24.51 -23.83
CA ARG A 27 29.18 -25.38 -24.92
C ARG A 27 30.57 -24.87 -25.33
N ASP A 28 31.57 -25.27 -24.57
CA ASP A 28 32.96 -24.93 -24.88
C ASP A 28 33.42 -25.82 -26.03
N GLN A 29 33.49 -25.26 -27.25
CA GLN A 29 34.29 -25.82 -28.34
C GLN A 29 35.68 -25.17 -28.26
N ALA A 30 36.53 -25.70 -27.39
CA ALA A 30 37.93 -25.34 -27.37
C ALA A 30 38.68 -26.32 -28.29
N TRP A 31 39.14 -25.85 -29.44
CA TRP A 31 40.11 -26.59 -30.26
C TRP A 31 41.50 -26.34 -29.67
N GLN A 32 42.04 -27.30 -28.94
CA GLN A 32 43.46 -27.31 -28.60
C GLN A 32 44.19 -28.07 -29.71
N LEU A 33 45.07 -27.35 -30.42
CA LEU A 33 45.99 -27.90 -31.40
C LEU A 33 47.34 -28.06 -30.71
N ASP A 34 47.66 -29.27 -30.25
CA ASP A 34 49.00 -29.59 -29.77
C ASP A 34 49.87 -29.91 -30.99
N GLN A 35 50.68 -28.95 -31.43
CA GLN A 35 51.68 -29.18 -32.48
C GLN A 35 53.01 -29.58 -31.84
N GLU A 36 53.21 -30.89 -31.66
CA GLU A 36 54.54 -31.46 -31.49
C GLU A 36 55.08 -31.90 -32.85
N ALA A 37 56.20 -31.30 -33.27
CA ALA A 37 56.74 -31.48 -34.63
C ALA A 37 57.31 -32.90 -34.83
N GLY A 38 56.58 -33.75 -35.57
CA GLY A 38 57.11 -35.00 -36.12
C GLY A 38 56.27 -36.27 -35.92
N VAL A 39 55.08 -36.18 -35.31
CA VAL A 39 54.16 -37.31 -35.12
C VAL A 39 52.83 -37.01 -35.83
N ALA A 40 52.19 -38.05 -36.37
CA ALA A 40 50.92 -37.92 -37.10
C ALA A 40 49.87 -37.18 -36.26
N ASP A 41 49.18 -36.24 -36.91
CA ASP A 41 48.17 -35.35 -36.33
C ASP A 41 47.00 -36.18 -35.76
N GLU A 42 47.02 -36.45 -34.45
CA GLU A 42 45.92 -37.13 -33.76
C GLU A 42 44.90 -36.09 -33.34
N LEU A 43 43.88 -35.90 -34.18
CA LEU A 43 42.75 -35.02 -33.91
C LEU A 43 41.85 -35.66 -32.84
N SER A 44 42.18 -35.48 -31.55
CA SER A 44 41.32 -35.90 -30.45
C SER A 44 40.25 -34.83 -30.17
N GLN A 45 39.02 -35.12 -30.59
CA GLN A 45 37.85 -34.28 -30.34
C GLN A 45 37.25 -34.62 -28.98
N ASP A 46 37.66 -33.93 -27.92
CA ASP A 46 37.01 -34.04 -26.61
C ASP A 46 35.73 -33.17 -26.59
N ASN A 47 34.60 -33.81 -26.86
CA ASN A 47 33.28 -33.17 -26.80
C ASN A 47 32.80 -33.08 -25.34
N GLY A 48 33.44 -32.24 -24.54
CA GLY A 48 33.02 -31.93 -23.18
C GLY A 48 31.77 -31.04 -23.15
N ALA A 49 30.58 -31.62 -23.34
CA ALA A 49 29.32 -30.92 -23.09
C ALA A 49 29.12 -30.76 -21.56
N GLY A 50 29.66 -29.70 -20.99
CA GLY A 50 29.51 -29.38 -19.57
C GLY A 50 28.17 -28.68 -19.28
N GLN A 51 27.21 -29.40 -18.71
CA GLN A 51 26.00 -28.79 -18.17
C GLN A 51 26.22 -28.41 -16.70
N VAL A 52 26.28 -27.13 -16.37
CA VAL A 52 26.42 -26.65 -14.99
C VAL A 52 25.06 -26.18 -14.49
N ILE A 53 24.50 -26.93 -13.55
CA ILE A 53 23.25 -26.56 -12.85
C ILE A 53 23.65 -25.89 -11.54
N ARG A 54 23.37 -24.59 -11.39
CA ARG A 54 23.65 -23.85 -10.17
C ARG A 54 22.36 -23.51 -9.45
N VAL A 55 22.18 -24.04 -8.24
CA VAL A 55 21.06 -23.70 -7.37
C VAL A 55 21.56 -22.76 -6.28
N ARG A 56 21.06 -21.52 -6.23
CA ARG A 56 21.35 -20.54 -5.19
C ARG A 56 20.13 -20.41 -4.27
N VAL A 57 20.35 -20.68 -2.99
CA VAL A 57 19.34 -20.48 -1.94
C VAL A 57 19.77 -19.29 -1.09
N ALA A 58 18.89 -18.31 -0.90
CA ALA A 58 19.14 -17.12 -0.10
C ALA A 58 18.02 -16.90 0.92
N TRP A 59 18.40 -16.71 2.18
CA TRP A 59 17.50 -16.41 3.29
C TRP A 59 17.67 -14.95 3.72
N GLU A 60 16.58 -14.19 3.75
CA GLU A 60 16.57 -12.81 4.27
C GLU A 60 16.18 -12.82 5.76
N LEU A 61 17.07 -13.35 6.61
CA LEU A 61 16.87 -13.46 8.07
C LEU A 61 16.71 -12.10 8.77
N ASP A 62 17.17 -11.00 8.15
CA ASP A 62 17.06 -9.64 8.69
C ASP A 62 15.59 -9.20 8.84
N ARG A 63 14.72 -9.61 7.90
CA ARG A 63 13.28 -9.35 7.95
C ARG A 63 12.53 -10.12 9.04
N LEU A 64 13.18 -11.12 9.65
CA LEU A 64 12.58 -11.89 10.75
C LEU A 64 12.53 -11.07 12.05
N ILE A 65 13.51 -10.17 12.25
CA ILE A 65 13.62 -9.34 13.45
C ILE A 65 13.01 -7.95 13.20
N PHE A 66 13.24 -7.35 12.03
CA PHE A 66 12.72 -6.02 11.70
C PHE A 66 12.44 -5.88 10.20
N ASP A 67 11.17 -5.82 9.80
CA ASP A 67 10.81 -5.49 8.41
C ASP A 67 10.70 -3.95 8.28
N PRO A 68 11.48 -3.28 7.41
CA PRO A 68 11.37 -1.82 7.19
C PRO A 68 9.98 -1.37 6.69
N ASN A 69 9.15 -2.30 6.21
CA ASN A 69 7.74 -2.05 5.91
C ASN A 69 6.89 -1.83 7.18
N GLU A 70 7.32 -2.30 8.37
CA GLU A 70 6.62 -2.04 9.64
C GLU A 70 6.62 -0.55 9.98
N LEU A 71 7.75 0.14 9.76
CA LEU A 71 7.84 1.60 9.95
C LEU A 71 6.94 2.37 8.98
N ARG A 72 6.87 1.95 7.72
CA ARG A 72 5.97 2.58 6.72
C ARG A 72 4.51 2.34 7.06
N ALA A 73 4.16 1.12 7.48
CA ALA A 73 2.81 0.79 7.90
C ALA A 73 2.40 1.54 9.18
N ALA A 74 3.33 1.72 10.13
CA ALA A 74 3.11 2.51 11.33
C ALA A 74 2.89 4.00 11.00
N ARG A 75 3.73 4.58 10.12
CA ARG A 75 3.54 5.96 9.64
C ARG A 75 2.20 6.13 8.95
N ALA A 76 1.85 5.26 8.01
CA ALA A 76 0.56 5.30 7.32
C ALA A 76 -0.63 5.20 8.30
N ALA A 77 -0.50 4.40 9.37
CA ALA A 77 -1.53 4.31 10.40
C ALA A 77 -1.67 5.61 11.22
N VAL A 78 -0.56 6.27 11.53
CA VAL A 78 -0.57 7.59 12.20
C VAL A 78 -1.17 8.65 11.30
N ASP A 79 -0.77 8.69 10.02
CA ASP A 79 -1.31 9.65 9.04
C ASP A 79 -2.82 9.48 8.88
N MET A 80 -3.32 8.24 8.80
CA MET A 80 -4.75 7.95 8.79
C MET A 80 -5.47 8.38 10.07
N ALA A 81 -4.84 8.22 11.23
CA ALA A 81 -5.42 8.64 12.50
C ALA A 81 -5.54 10.18 12.58
N MET A 82 -4.51 10.91 12.14
CA MET A 82 -4.54 12.38 12.07
C MET A 82 -5.61 12.89 11.08
N ALA A 83 -5.68 12.29 9.88
CA ALA A 83 -6.71 12.64 8.91
C ALA A 83 -8.13 12.40 9.46
N ARG A 84 -8.32 11.29 10.19
CA ARG A 84 -9.59 10.99 10.86
C ARG A 84 -9.94 12.02 11.93
N GLU A 85 -8.97 12.42 12.75
CA GLU A 85 -9.17 13.43 13.79
C GLU A 85 -9.59 14.78 13.20
N GLN A 86 -8.89 15.23 12.16
CA GLN A 86 -9.23 16.47 11.44
C GLN A 86 -10.64 16.42 10.84
N LEU A 87 -11.01 15.28 10.25
CA LEU A 87 -12.35 15.08 9.70
C LEU A 87 -13.43 15.12 10.79
N LEU A 88 -13.18 14.48 11.94
CA LEU A 88 -14.11 14.50 13.07
C LEU A 88 -14.28 15.90 13.64
N LEU A 89 -13.20 16.66 13.80
CA LEU A 89 -13.27 18.06 14.22
C LEU A 89 -14.11 18.89 13.23
N ARG A 90 -13.87 18.72 11.93
CA ARG A 90 -14.64 19.45 10.90
C ARG A 90 -16.12 19.09 10.89
N LEU A 91 -16.45 17.80 11.00
CA LEU A 91 -17.83 17.34 11.11
C LEU A 91 -18.53 17.92 12.34
N THR A 92 -17.82 17.97 13.46
CA THR A 92 -18.37 18.48 14.73
C THR A 92 -18.65 19.98 14.63
N GLN A 93 -17.73 20.75 14.04
CA GLN A 93 -17.93 22.19 13.78
C GLN A 93 -19.17 22.44 12.91
N LEU A 94 -19.26 21.76 11.76
CA LEU A 94 -20.40 21.90 10.84
C LEU A 94 -21.72 21.48 11.50
N TYR A 95 -21.69 20.43 12.32
CA TYR A 95 -22.88 19.98 13.05
C TYR A 95 -23.39 21.04 14.04
N PHE A 96 -22.49 21.68 14.80
CA PHE A 96 -22.90 22.74 15.72
C PHE A 96 -23.27 24.05 15.02
N GLU A 97 -22.60 24.40 13.91
CA GLU A 97 -22.99 25.53 13.05
C GLU A 97 -24.45 25.34 12.56
N ARG A 98 -24.80 24.13 12.10
CA ARG A 98 -26.18 23.79 11.74
C ARG A 98 -27.15 23.97 12.90
N ILE A 99 -26.80 23.54 14.12
CA ILE A 99 -27.67 23.69 15.29
C ILE A 99 -27.92 25.16 15.59
N GLN A 100 -26.88 26.00 15.52
CA GLN A 100 -27.00 27.44 15.76
C GLN A 100 -27.92 28.10 14.73
N LEU A 101 -27.72 27.83 13.44
CA LEU A 101 -28.56 28.39 12.38
C LEU A 101 -30.03 27.95 12.49
N LEU A 102 -30.28 26.70 12.90
CA LEU A 102 -31.64 26.23 13.14
C LEU A 102 -32.29 26.90 14.35
N ALA A 103 -31.50 27.22 15.39
CA ALA A 103 -31.98 27.97 16.54
C ALA A 103 -32.30 29.43 16.16
N GLU A 104 -31.46 30.07 15.33
CA GLU A 104 -31.72 31.40 14.79
C GLU A 104 -32.99 31.43 13.92
N LEU A 105 -33.20 30.42 13.07
CA LEU A 105 -34.41 30.29 12.25
C LEU A 105 -35.68 30.05 13.10
N ALA A 106 -35.54 29.46 14.28
CA ALA A 106 -36.63 29.30 15.23
C ALA A 106 -36.93 30.59 16.02
N GLY A 107 -35.98 31.53 16.09
CA GLY A 107 -36.03 32.75 16.89
C GLY A 107 -36.72 33.95 16.21
N ASP A 108 -37.65 33.72 15.28
CA ASP A 108 -38.40 34.78 14.56
C ASP A 108 -37.51 35.76 13.78
N ALA A 109 -36.54 35.21 13.02
CA ALA A 109 -35.71 35.99 12.11
C ALA A 109 -36.56 36.71 11.02
N PRO A 110 -36.16 37.92 10.58
CA PRO A 110 -36.80 38.59 9.45
C PRO A 110 -36.85 37.69 8.20
N PRO A 111 -37.87 37.79 7.34
CA PRO A 111 -38.08 36.84 6.24
C PRO A 111 -36.91 36.78 5.23
N ALA A 112 -36.20 37.89 5.01
CA ALA A 112 -35.00 37.93 4.16
C ALA A 112 -33.82 37.15 4.78
N ASP A 113 -33.66 37.25 6.09
CA ASP A 113 -32.61 36.55 6.84
C ASP A 113 -32.96 35.08 7.00
N ALA A 114 -34.23 34.75 7.26
CA ALA A 114 -34.73 33.38 7.35
C ALA A 114 -34.43 32.57 6.09
N LEU A 115 -34.65 33.14 4.89
CA LEU A 115 -34.30 32.47 3.64
C LEU A 115 -32.78 32.23 3.51
N SER A 116 -31.98 33.22 3.88
CA SER A 116 -30.52 33.12 3.83
C SER A 116 -29.98 32.05 4.80
N LEU A 117 -30.55 31.99 6.01
CA LEU A 117 -30.27 30.97 7.02
C LEU A 117 -30.67 29.57 6.54
N GLU A 118 -31.84 29.42 5.91
CA GLU A 118 -32.28 28.15 5.33
C GLU A 118 -31.35 27.64 4.23
N ILE A 119 -30.90 28.53 3.34
CA ILE A 119 -29.92 28.18 2.29
C ILE A 119 -28.62 27.71 2.95
N ARG A 120 -28.14 28.42 3.97
CA ARG A 120 -26.90 28.06 4.66
C ARG A 120 -27.01 26.71 5.38
N VAL A 121 -28.14 26.43 6.02
CA VAL A 121 -28.42 25.13 6.64
C VAL A 121 -28.37 24.01 5.60
N ARG A 122 -28.97 24.20 4.42
CA ARG A 122 -28.93 23.21 3.33
C ARG A 122 -27.53 22.99 2.78
N GLU A 123 -26.73 24.04 2.67
CA GLU A 123 -25.33 23.93 2.25
C GLU A 123 -24.54 23.06 3.24
N ILE A 124 -24.67 23.32 4.54
CA ILE A 124 -24.00 22.54 5.58
C ILE A 124 -24.47 21.09 5.57
N GLU A 125 -25.77 20.84 5.40
CA GLU A 125 -26.30 19.47 5.28
C GLU A 125 -25.73 18.73 4.07
N ALA A 126 -25.57 19.41 2.93
CA ALA A 126 -24.94 18.82 1.74
C ALA A 126 -23.47 18.46 2.00
N VAL A 127 -22.72 19.35 2.65
CA VAL A 127 -21.31 19.09 3.01
C VAL A 127 -21.21 17.94 4.03
N LEU A 128 -22.06 17.93 5.06
CA LEU A 128 -22.11 16.86 6.05
C LEU A 128 -22.47 15.51 5.40
N TYR A 129 -23.40 15.51 4.44
CA TYR A 129 -23.72 14.31 3.66
C TYR A 129 -22.52 13.84 2.82
N GLY A 130 -21.82 14.76 2.15
CA GLY A 130 -20.62 14.43 1.37
C GLY A 130 -19.49 13.83 2.22
N LEU A 131 -19.30 14.34 3.44
CA LEU A 131 -18.23 13.89 4.35
C LEU A 131 -18.56 12.63 5.14
N SER A 132 -19.83 12.43 5.52
CA SER A 132 -20.25 11.33 6.41
C SER A 132 -21.04 10.22 5.73
N GLY A 133 -21.63 10.49 4.55
CA GLY A 133 -22.60 9.62 3.89
C GLY A 133 -23.96 9.54 4.59
N LEU A 134 -24.15 10.22 5.73
CA LEU A 134 -25.38 10.18 6.51
C LEU A 134 -26.32 11.28 6.06
N ARG A 135 -27.56 10.92 5.70
CA ARG A 135 -28.63 11.90 5.53
C ARG A 135 -29.16 12.31 6.90
N LEU A 136 -28.87 13.54 7.29
CA LEU A 136 -29.50 14.14 8.47
C LEU A 136 -30.95 14.43 8.13
N ARG A 137 -31.88 13.84 8.89
CA ARG A 137 -33.31 14.02 8.66
C ARG A 137 -33.67 15.47 9.01
N THR A 138 -33.98 16.26 7.99
CA THR A 138 -34.60 17.57 8.16
C THR A 138 -35.94 17.37 8.86
N ARG A 139 -36.10 17.92 10.05
CA ARG A 139 -37.40 17.95 10.72
C ARG A 139 -38.26 18.92 9.92
N GLY A 140 -39.10 18.40 9.03
CA GLY A 140 -40.08 19.21 8.33
C GLY A 140 -40.93 19.94 9.36
N ARG A 141 -41.08 21.25 9.20
CA ARG A 141 -42.12 22.01 9.89
C ARG A 141 -43.48 21.41 9.48
N PRO A 142 -44.41 21.17 10.42
CA PRO A 142 -45.79 20.84 10.09
C PRO A 142 -46.50 22.02 9.40
#